data_AF-A0A1A3E5T7-F1
#
_entry.id   AF-A0A1A3E5T7-F1
#
_cell.length_a   1.000
_cell.length_b   1.000
_cell.length_c   1.000
_cell.angle_alpha   90.00
_cell.angle_beta   90.00
_cell.angle_gamma   90.00
#
_symmetry.space_group_name_H-M   'P 1'
#
loop_
_entity.id
_entity.type
_entity.pdbx_description
1 polymer ?
#
loop_
_entity_poly.entity_id
_entity_poly.type
_entity_poly.pdbx_seq_one_letter_code
_entity_poly.pdbx_strand_id
1 'polypeptide(L)'
;MADETLRADPVVVQGFAASLGGAAEQLSAQLSQLDDQVGQMLGGWQGVSGTAYGSAWELWHRGAREVELGLSMLARLVGQAGEAYQSNEAASAEAERAVRGG
;
A
#
# COMPACT_ATOMS: atom_id res chain seq x y z
N MET A 1 18.58 22.83 21.71
CA MET A 1 17.35 22.16 21.25
C MET A 1 17.80 21.13 20.22
N ALA A 2 18.16 19.95 20.71
CA ALA A 2 18.72 18.90 19.88
C ALA A 2 17.55 18.18 19.20
N ASP A 3 17.50 18.33 17.89
CA ASP A 3 17.26 17.23 16.96
C ASP A 3 16.21 16.20 17.40
N GLU A 4 14.96 16.63 17.50
CA GLU A 4 13.80 15.72 17.46
C GLU A 4 13.59 15.24 16.02
N THR A 5 14.67 14.86 15.35
CA THR A 5 14.62 14.07 14.14
C THR A 5 14.10 12.73 14.60
N LEU A 6 12.80 12.53 14.45
CA LEU A 6 12.13 11.26 14.59
C LEU A 6 12.85 10.29 13.63
N ARG A 7 13.93 9.65 14.12
CA ARG A 7 14.65 8.60 13.42
C ARG A 7 13.71 7.41 13.38
N ALA A 8 12.79 7.43 12.42
CA ALA A 8 12.01 6.25 12.11
C ALA A 8 13.03 5.16 11.79
N ASP A 9 13.09 4.13 12.65
CA ASP A 9 13.98 3.01 12.46
C ASP A 9 13.74 2.45 11.05
N PRO A 10 14.73 2.43 10.16
CA PRO A 10 14.52 2.00 8.79
C PRO A 10 13.97 0.57 8.68
N VAL A 11 14.25 -0.29 9.67
CA VAL A 11 13.66 -1.64 9.77
C VAL A 11 12.15 -1.56 10.00
N VAL A 12 11.71 -0.65 10.88
CA VAL A 12 10.29 -0.42 11.17
C VAL A 12 9.58 0.15 9.95
N VAL A 13 10.20 1.10 9.25
CA VAL A 13 9.65 1.71 8.02
C VAL A 13 9.47 0.66 6.93
N GLN A 14 10.48 -0.19 6.72
CA GLN A 14 10.40 -1.28 5.72
C GLN A 14 9.35 -2.33 6.10
N GLY A 15 9.27 -2.72 7.38
CA GLY A 15 8.24 -3.63 7.87
C GLY A 15 6.82 -3.08 7.68
N PHE A 16 6.63 -1.77 7.90
CA PHE A 16 5.36 -1.10 7.66
C PHE A 16 4.99 -1.04 6.17
N ALA A 17 5.96 -0.72 5.30
CA ALA A 17 5.78 -0.76 3.85
C ALA A 17 5.35 -2.15 3.36
N ALA A 18 6.03 -3.20 3.82
CA ALA A 18 5.69 -4.59 3.49
C ALA A 18 4.29 -4.98 3.98
N SER A 19 3.92 -4.56 5.20
CA SER A 19 2.60 -4.81 5.76
C SER A 19 1.48 -4.13 4.97
N LEU A 20 1.70 -2.87 4.56
CA LEU A 20 0.77 -2.12 3.70
C LEU A 20 0.62 -2.77 2.32
N GLY A 21 1.74 -3.18 1.70
CA GLY A 21 1.73 -3.86 0.41
C GLY A 21 0.98 -5.19 0.47
N GLY A 22 1.26 -6.02 1.49
CA GLY A 22 0.54 -7.27 1.71
C GLY A 22 -0.96 -7.07 1.95
N ALA A 23 -1.34 -6.02 2.68
CA ALA A 23 -2.75 -5.69 2.88
C ALA A 23 -3.45 -5.27 1.58
N ALA A 24 -2.76 -4.51 0.71
CA ALA A 24 -3.28 -4.13 -0.60
C ALA A 24 -3.46 -5.34 -1.52
N GLU A 25 -2.48 -6.23 -1.58
CA GLU A 25 -2.55 -7.48 -2.34
C GLU A 25 -3.71 -8.37 -1.87
N GLN A 26 -3.83 -8.55 -0.55
CA GLN A 26 -4.91 -9.34 0.04
C GLN A 26 -6.27 -8.70 -0.24
N LEU A 27 -6.39 -7.38 -0.18
CA LEU A 27 -7.61 -6.66 -0.54
C LEU A 27 -7.96 -6.89 -2.01
N SER A 28 -7.00 -6.76 -2.93
CA SER A 28 -7.19 -6.99 -4.36
C SER A 28 -7.74 -8.38 -4.67
N ALA A 29 -7.16 -9.41 -4.03
CA ALA A 29 -7.62 -10.78 -4.18
C ALA A 29 -9.07 -10.97 -3.69
N GLN A 30 -9.40 -10.41 -2.52
CA GLN A 30 -10.76 -10.48 -1.96
C GLN A 30 -11.78 -9.73 -2.82
N LEU A 31 -11.42 -8.54 -3.33
CA LEU A 31 -12.29 -7.77 -4.22
C LEU A 31 -12.57 -8.52 -5.51
N SER A 32 -11.54 -9.14 -6.11
CA SER A 32 -11.70 -9.95 -7.32
C SER A 32 -12.63 -11.16 -7.08
N GLN A 33 -12.43 -11.88 -5.98
CA GLN A 33 -13.28 -13.01 -5.62
C GLN A 33 -14.73 -12.60 -5.38
N LEU A 34 -14.95 -11.42 -4.81
CA LEU A 34 -16.29 -10.92 -4.55
C LEU A 34 -16.97 -10.43 -5.84
N ASP A 35 -16.22 -9.79 -6.74
CA ASP A 35 -16.71 -9.39 -8.07
C ASP A 35 -17.18 -10.61 -8.88
N ASP A 36 -16.43 -11.71 -8.85
CA ASP A 36 -16.82 -12.97 -9.50
C ASP A 36 -18.14 -13.53 -8.92
N GLN A 37 -18.29 -13.52 -7.59
CA GLN A 37 -19.51 -14.00 -6.92
C GLN A 37 -20.73 -13.15 -7.27
N VAL A 38 -20.56 -11.83 -7.27
CA VAL A 38 -21.64 -10.91 -7.62
C VAL A 38 -22.00 -11.01 -9.11
N GLY A 39 -21.00 -11.16 -9.98
CA GLY A 39 -21.22 -11.39 -11.41
C GLY A 39 -22.05 -12.64 -11.68
N GLN A 40 -21.77 -13.75 -11.00
CA GLN A 40 -22.57 -14.98 -11.11
C GLN A 40 -24.02 -14.78 -10.65
N MET A 41 -24.21 -14.10 -9.52
CA MET A 41 -25.54 -13.80 -8.97
C MET A 41 -26.35 -12.89 -9.90
N LEU A 42 -25.74 -11.83 -10.43
CA LEU A 42 -26.37 -10.92 -11.41
C LEU A 42 -26.68 -11.59 -12.74
N GLY A 43 -25.93 -12.61 -13.14
CA GLY A 43 -26.23 -13.44 -14.31
C GLY A 43 -27.61 -14.10 -14.23
N GLY A 44 -28.06 -14.46 -13.03
CA GLY A 44 -29.39 -15.05 -12.78
C GLY A 44 -30.46 -14.04 -12.34
N TRP A 45 -30.07 -12.85 -11.87
CA TRP A 45 -30.99 -11.85 -11.34
C TRP A 45 -31.14 -10.65 -12.30
N GLN A 46 -32.16 -10.74 -13.16
CA GLN A 46 -32.43 -9.77 -14.22
C GLN A 46 -33.67 -8.92 -13.92
N GLY A 47 -33.82 -7.78 -14.60
CA GLY A 47 -34.89 -6.81 -14.40
C GLY A 47 -34.44 -5.56 -13.65
N VAL A 48 -35.37 -4.63 -13.39
CA VAL A 48 -35.06 -3.27 -12.88
C VAL A 48 -34.24 -3.30 -11.57
N SER A 49 -34.57 -4.21 -10.64
CA SER A 49 -33.83 -4.36 -9.39
C SER A 49 -32.41 -4.90 -9.59
N GLY A 50 -32.23 -5.85 -10.50
CA GLY A 50 -30.92 -6.42 -10.83
C GLY A 50 -30.02 -5.38 -11.50
N THR A 51 -30.57 -4.59 -12.44
CA THR A 51 -29.85 -3.48 -13.06
C THR A 51 -29.44 -2.41 -12.03
N ALA A 52 -30.36 -2.00 -11.15
CA ALA A 52 -30.05 -1.01 -10.12
C ALA A 52 -28.96 -1.50 -9.14
N TYR A 53 -29.04 -2.77 -8.73
CA TYR A 53 -28.00 -3.38 -7.90
C TYR A 53 -26.66 -3.46 -8.63
N GLY A 54 -26.65 -3.90 -9.89
CA GLY A 54 -25.43 -3.97 -10.71
C GLY A 54 -24.73 -2.62 -10.86
N SER A 55 -25.48 -1.53 -11.11
CA SER A 55 -24.89 -0.18 -11.15
C SER A 55 -24.31 0.26 -9.80
N ALA A 56 -24.99 -0.04 -8.70
CA ALA A 56 -24.46 0.25 -7.36
C ALA A 56 -23.21 -0.58 -7.06
N TRP A 57 -23.19 -1.85 -7.48
CA TRP A 57 -22.04 -2.74 -7.37
C TRP A 57 -20.82 -2.22 -8.13
N GLU A 58 -20.99 -1.84 -9.39
CA GLU A 58 -19.90 -1.28 -10.21
C GLU A 58 -19.31 0.01 -9.62
N LEU A 59 -20.14 0.85 -9.01
CA LEU A 59 -19.66 2.06 -8.33
C LEU A 59 -18.84 1.70 -7.09
N TRP A 60 -19.35 0.79 -6.25
CA TRP A 60 -18.65 0.32 -5.07
C TRP A 60 -17.32 -0.35 -5.42
N HIS A 61 -17.31 -1.26 -6.42
CA HIS A 61 -16.12 -2.00 -6.81
C HIS A 61 -15.02 -1.07 -7.37
N ARG A 62 -15.40 -0.02 -8.11
CA ARG A 62 -14.46 1.03 -8.53
C ARG A 62 -13.83 1.75 -7.33
N GLY A 63 -14.64 2.22 -6.39
CA GLY A 63 -14.12 2.88 -5.19
C GLY A 63 -13.22 1.96 -4.34
N ALA A 64 -13.56 0.68 -4.26
CA ALA A 64 -12.74 -0.29 -3.54
C ALA A 64 -11.36 -0.51 -4.20
N ARG A 65 -11.30 -0.50 -5.54
CA ARG A 65 -10.02 -0.52 -6.28
C ARG A 65 -9.20 0.75 -6.08
N GLU A 66 -9.84 1.91 -5.93
CA GLU A 66 -9.12 3.15 -5.60
C GLU A 66 -8.47 3.08 -4.21
N VAL A 67 -9.13 2.46 -3.23
CA VAL A 67 -8.54 2.22 -1.90
C VAL A 67 -7.35 1.27 -1.98
N GLU A 68 -7.47 0.16 -2.71
CA GLU A 68 -6.35 -0.77 -2.94
C GLU A 68 -5.16 -0.07 -3.59
N LEU A 69 -5.39 0.69 -4.66
CA LEU A 69 -4.35 1.46 -5.32
C LEU A 69 -3.69 2.46 -4.37
N GLY A 70 -4.48 3.16 -3.55
CA GLY A 70 -3.96 4.10 -2.55
C GLY A 70 -3.05 3.42 -1.53
N LEU A 71 -3.43 2.24 -1.03
CA LEU A 71 -2.60 1.45 -0.12
C LEU A 71 -1.31 0.97 -0.79
N SER A 72 -1.39 0.48 -2.03
CA SER A 72 -0.23 0.07 -2.84
C SER A 72 0.74 1.24 -3.08
N MET A 73 0.23 2.44 -3.34
CA MET A 73 1.04 3.65 -3.49
C MET A 73 1.71 4.06 -2.17
N LEU A 74 0.98 4.02 -1.06
CA LEU A 74 1.54 4.34 0.26
C LEU A 74 2.63 3.35 0.66
N ALA A 75 2.42 2.05 0.43
CA ALA A 75 3.43 1.01 0.66
C ALA A 75 4.73 1.34 -0.08
N ARG A 76 4.62 1.69 -1.38
CA ARG A 76 5.78 2.07 -2.20
C ARG A 76 6.48 3.31 -1.67
N LEU A 77 5.74 4.37 -1.35
CA LEU A 77 6.33 5.63 -0.87
C LEU A 77 7.07 5.45 0.45
N VAL A 78 6.49 4.67 1.37
CA VAL A 78 7.13 4.32 2.65
C VAL A 78 8.39 3.49 2.42
N GLY A 79 8.35 2.50 1.52
CA GLY A 79 9.51 1.68 1.18
C GLY A 79 10.66 2.51 0.60
N GLN A 80 10.35 3.41 -0.33
CA GLN A 80 11.34 4.34 -0.91
C GLN A 80 11.96 5.28 0.13
N ALA A 81 11.15 5.80 1.06
CA ALA A 81 11.66 6.61 2.15
C ALA A 81 12.62 5.80 3.03
N GLY A 82 12.26 4.56 3.39
CA GLY A 82 13.11 3.67 4.17
C GLY A 82 14.46 3.36 3.52
N GLU A 83 14.48 3.14 2.20
CA GLU A 83 15.73 2.92 1.43
C GLU A 83 16.62 4.18 1.42
N ALA A 84 16.03 5.34 1.16
CA ALA A 84 16.76 6.61 1.13
C ALA A 84 17.41 6.93 2.49
N TYR A 85 16.72 6.67 3.60
CA TYR A 85 17.27 6.82 4.93
C TYR A 85 18.46 5.89 5.19
N GLN A 86 18.36 4.60 4.84
CA GLN A 86 19.47 3.65 5.01
C GLN A 86 20.71 4.04 4.20
N SER A 87 20.51 4.48 2.96
CA SER A 87 21.61 4.92 2.09
C SER A 87 22.34 6.13 2.67
N ASN A 88 21.61 7.11 3.22
CA ASN A 88 22.19 8.31 3.80
C ASN A 88 22.98 8.01 5.10
N GLU A 89 22.46 7.14 5.96
CA GLU A 89 23.17 6.69 7.17
C GLU A 89 24.47 5.93 6.83
N ALA A 90 24.43 5.05 5.81
CA ALA A 90 25.61 4.32 5.37
C ALA A 90 26.72 5.25 4.85
N ALA A 91 26.35 6.21 3.98
CA ALA A 91 27.29 7.19 3.44
C ALA A 91 27.87 8.10 4.54
N SER A 92 27.04 8.53 5.49
CA SER A 92 27.46 9.36 6.62
C SER A 92 28.44 8.61 7.54
N ALA A 93 28.15 7.33 7.83
CA ALA A 93 29.05 6.49 8.64
C ALA A 93 30.39 6.22 7.94
N GLU A 94 30.41 6.10 6.61
CA GLU A 94 31.65 5.95 5.84
C GLU A 94 32.49 7.23 5.85
N ALA A 95 31.85 8.40 5.67
CA ALA A 95 32.50 9.69 5.78
C ALA A 95 33.07 9.93 7.19
N GLU A 96 32.34 9.57 8.26
CA GLU A 96 32.83 9.70 9.64
C GLU A 96 34.06 8.81 9.90
N ARG A 97 34.06 7.57 9.38
CA ARG A 97 35.21 6.67 9.47
C ARG A 97 36.43 7.22 8.72
N ALA A 98 36.23 7.80 7.54
CA ALA A 98 37.30 8.42 6.76
C ALA A 98 37.91 9.62 7.50
N VAL A 99 37.10 10.43 8.17
CA VAL A 99 37.58 11.57 8.98
C VAL A 99 38.31 11.11 10.25
N ARG A 100 37.88 10.03 10.90
CA ARG A 100 38.53 9.50 12.11
C ARG A 100 39.79 8.67 11.83
N GLY A 101 39.95 8.13 10.63
CA GLY A 101 41.09 7.33 10.22
C GLY A 101 42.22 8.11 9.53
N GLY A 102 42.01 9.39 9.25
CA GLY A 102 42.97 10.30 8.61
C GLY A 102 43.73 11.19 9.58
#